data_AF-A0A7C2XNJ2-F1
#
_entry.id   AF-A0A7C2XNJ2-F1
#
_cell.length_a   1.000
_cell.length_b   1.000
_cell.length_c   1.000
_cell.angle_alpha   90.00
_cell.angle_beta   90.00
_cell.angle_gamma   90.00
#
_symmetry.space_group_name_H-M   'P 1'
#
loop_
_entity.id
_entity.type
_entity.pdbx_description
1 polymer ?
#
loop_
_entity_poly.entity_id
_entity_poly.type
_entity_poly.pdbx_seq_one_letter_code
_entity_poly.pdbx_strand_id
1 'polypeptide(L)'
;MARTLTNEPMRFICISFVATMAAFAALSCTRQSDPRAGTRRMAVRLKKLAENTDPKTNPFASAERVKYWRRQQPTTVRDKMINQFYLGMDLLHNGQTEEAIAELKNALEQATTGPNSHMAPARFEMDVREYLALGYLRLGEQDNCVAQHATDSCLLPIQGSGVHTNQRGSRAAIQEYSKLLEIYPSDLNYRWLVNIAYMTLGEYPEKVPEKLLIPPKVFESDYDIKRFYDVAPRLGLDVMGLSGGSVMEDLDGDDDLDIMVSSWSLRDQIRCFRNNGDGTFTEMTKTSGLDGITGGLNMNHADYNNDGYPDIFVMRGAWLAQNGRHPNSLLRNNGNWTFDDVTEEAGLLSFHPTPTSAWGDYNNDGWLDLFIGNESTEENKNPCELYHNNGGLAGQAGTFTNVAAKLGVTTGGFVKSAAWGDYNNDGLLDLYVSRLREMNVLYRNEGRNAAGEWSFKDVTAEAGVAEPLQSFPCWFFDFDNDGWLDIFVSGYYAAFGSVAADYLGEPADAERPRLYRNNRDGTFSDVTKEARVFKVLLTMGCNFGDLDNDGFLDFYAGTGDPDLRSLMPNRMFRNFEGKYFQEVT
;
A
#
# COMPACT_ATOMS: atom_id res chain seq x y z
N MET A 1 78.16 -51.29 -45.99
CA MET A 1 77.73 -52.67 -45.64
C MET A 1 76.60 -52.51 -44.63
N ALA A 2 75.35 -52.72 -45.05
CA ALA A 2 74.55 -53.92 -44.73
C ALA A 2 74.10 -53.90 -43.24
N ARG A 3 72.86 -54.16 -42.82
CA ARG A 3 71.64 -54.68 -43.43
C ARG A 3 70.60 -54.73 -42.28
N THR A 4 69.37 -54.26 -42.52
CA THR A 4 68.09 -54.99 -42.33
C THR A 4 67.59 -55.49 -40.95
N LEU A 5 66.28 -55.24 -40.72
CA LEU A 5 65.17 -56.19 -40.37
C LEU A 5 65.31 -56.94 -39.01
N THR A 6 64.30 -57.35 -38.22
CA THR A 6 62.85 -57.55 -38.34
C THR A 6 62.32 -58.11 -36.99
N ASN A 7 61.02 -57.95 -36.75
CA ASN A 7 60.04 -58.89 -36.13
C ASN A 7 60.22 -59.48 -34.70
N GLU A 8 59.27 -59.13 -33.81
CA GLU A 8 58.29 -59.96 -33.03
C GLU A 8 58.47 -61.51 -32.85
N PRO A 9 57.80 -62.25 -31.90
CA PRO A 9 56.71 -61.90 -30.92
C PRO A 9 56.68 -62.64 -29.52
N MET A 10 55.69 -62.26 -28.66
CA MET A 10 54.83 -63.03 -27.71
C MET A 10 55.33 -63.91 -26.51
N ARG A 11 55.03 -63.50 -25.25
CA ARG A 11 54.04 -64.05 -24.25
C ARG A 11 54.45 -63.97 -22.74
N PHE A 12 53.57 -63.31 -21.97
CA PHE A 12 53.17 -63.36 -20.53
C PHE A 12 54.13 -63.80 -19.38
N ILE A 13 54.21 -62.96 -18.32
CA ILE A 13 53.79 -63.20 -16.91
C ILE A 13 53.83 -61.87 -16.11
N CYS A 14 52.85 -61.69 -15.22
CA CYS A 14 52.66 -60.55 -14.31
C CYS A 14 53.74 -60.38 -13.22
N ILE A 15 54.05 -59.13 -12.83
CA ILE A 15 53.77 -58.49 -11.51
C ILE A 15 54.50 -57.14 -11.41
N SER A 16 53.70 -56.08 -11.22
CA SER A 16 53.91 -54.80 -10.51
C SER A 16 55.15 -53.92 -10.77
N PHE A 17 54.92 -52.70 -11.26
CA PHE A 17 55.17 -51.46 -10.48
C PHE A 17 54.39 -50.27 -11.06
N VAL A 18 53.95 -49.42 -10.15
CA VAL A 18 53.05 -48.26 -10.32
C VAL A 18 53.70 -47.14 -11.13
N ALA A 19 53.00 -46.60 -12.14
CA ALA A 19 53.22 -45.25 -12.64
C ALA A 19 51.95 -44.67 -13.30
N THR A 20 51.66 -43.45 -12.88
CA THR A 20 50.45 -42.65 -13.00
C THR A 20 50.23 -42.08 -14.41
N MET A 21 49.06 -42.35 -14.99
CA MET A 21 48.43 -41.47 -16.00
C MET A 21 46.91 -41.65 -15.91
N ALA A 22 46.26 -40.82 -15.08
CA ALA A 22 44.81 -40.69 -15.06
C ALA A 22 44.43 -39.61 -16.07
N ALA A 23 43.80 -40.03 -17.16
CA ALA A 23 43.19 -39.17 -18.15
C ALA A 23 42.00 -38.42 -17.53
N PHE A 24 41.93 -37.13 -17.86
CA PHE A 24 40.85 -36.21 -17.54
C PHE A 24 39.51 -36.71 -18.08
N ALA A 25 38.64 -37.17 -17.18
CA ALA A 25 37.20 -37.20 -17.36
C ALA A 25 36.54 -36.71 -16.05
N ALA A 26 36.80 -35.45 -15.70
CA ALA A 26 35.95 -34.76 -14.76
C ALA A 26 34.67 -34.41 -15.52
N LEU A 27 33.62 -35.24 -15.36
CA LEU A 27 32.28 -34.77 -15.58
C LEU A 27 32.10 -33.52 -14.70
N SER A 28 31.91 -32.38 -15.35
CA SER A 28 31.32 -31.22 -14.73
C SER A 28 29.91 -31.61 -14.28
N CYS A 29 29.78 -32.12 -13.06
CA CYS A 29 28.57 -31.90 -12.28
C CYS A 29 28.49 -30.40 -12.03
N THR A 30 28.00 -29.65 -13.01
CA THR A 30 27.30 -28.40 -12.73
C THR A 30 26.26 -28.77 -11.68
N ARG A 31 26.45 -28.34 -10.42
CA ARG A 31 25.35 -28.29 -9.47
C ARG A 31 24.28 -27.48 -10.19
N GLN A 32 23.26 -28.15 -10.70
CA GLN A 32 22.05 -27.49 -11.16
C GLN A 32 21.57 -26.74 -9.92
N SER A 33 21.71 -25.42 -9.93
CA SER A 33 21.19 -24.57 -8.86
C SER A 33 19.72 -24.94 -8.72
N ASP A 34 19.32 -25.34 -7.52
CA ASP A 34 17.92 -25.65 -7.25
C ASP A 34 17.07 -24.43 -7.67
N PRO A 35 16.21 -24.56 -8.69
CA PRO A 35 15.60 -23.41 -9.36
C PRO A 35 14.75 -22.55 -8.42
N ARG A 36 14.30 -23.12 -7.28
CA ARG A 36 13.51 -22.42 -6.26
C ARG A 36 14.31 -22.04 -5.01
N ALA A 37 15.63 -22.04 -5.10
CA ALA A 37 16.48 -21.70 -3.95
C ALA A 37 16.27 -20.27 -3.47
N GLY A 38 16.04 -19.30 -4.37
CA GLY A 38 15.73 -17.91 -4.02
C GLY A 38 14.43 -17.81 -3.23
N THR A 39 13.34 -18.35 -3.78
CA THR A 39 12.02 -18.43 -3.13
C THR A 39 12.07 -19.00 -1.72
N ARG A 40 12.74 -20.15 -1.53
CA ARG A 40 12.87 -20.75 -0.19
C ARG A 40 13.69 -19.89 0.77
N ARG A 41 14.77 -19.24 0.31
CA ARG A 41 15.55 -18.33 1.15
C ARG A 41 14.72 -17.13 1.57
N MET A 42 13.94 -16.55 0.66
CA MET A 42 13.05 -15.44 0.98
C MET A 42 11.97 -15.85 1.98
N ALA A 43 11.27 -16.97 1.74
CA ALA A 43 10.25 -17.48 2.66
C ALA A 43 10.79 -17.70 4.08
N VAL A 44 11.99 -18.29 4.22
CA VAL A 44 12.65 -18.45 5.52
C VAL A 44 12.98 -17.10 6.16
N ARG A 45 13.41 -16.11 5.38
CA ARG A 45 13.72 -14.76 5.86
C ARG A 45 12.48 -14.05 6.38
N LEU A 46 11.40 -14.03 5.60
CA LEU A 46 10.12 -13.40 5.96
C LEU A 46 9.53 -14.05 7.22
N LYS A 47 9.56 -15.39 7.31
CA LYS A 47 9.13 -16.10 8.52
C LYS A 47 9.90 -15.68 9.77
N LYS A 48 11.24 -15.58 9.69
CA LYS A 48 12.07 -15.13 10.81
C LYS A 48 11.76 -13.70 11.23
N LEU A 49 11.51 -12.80 10.28
CA LEU A 49 11.12 -11.41 10.57
C LEU A 49 9.77 -11.37 11.30
N ALA A 50 8.78 -12.14 10.85
CA ALA A 50 7.47 -12.25 11.52
C ALA A 50 7.59 -12.81 12.94
N GLU A 51 8.45 -13.81 13.16
CA GLU A 51 8.70 -14.40 14.49
C GLU A 51 9.42 -13.45 15.46
N ASN A 52 10.21 -12.50 14.95
CA ASN A 52 11.01 -11.57 15.74
C ASN A 52 10.37 -10.19 15.93
N THR A 53 9.09 -10.01 15.57
CA THR A 53 8.40 -8.73 15.75
C THR A 53 8.28 -8.38 17.24
N ASP A 54 8.81 -7.21 17.64
CA ASP A 54 8.72 -6.72 19.03
C ASP A 54 7.47 -5.85 19.24
N PRO A 55 6.48 -6.29 20.05
CA PRO A 55 5.26 -5.52 20.32
C PRO A 55 5.50 -4.20 21.06
N LYS A 56 6.68 -4.01 21.68
CA LYS A 56 7.01 -2.75 22.39
C LYS A 56 7.33 -1.62 21.42
N THR A 57 7.97 -1.94 20.31
CA THR A 57 8.44 -0.95 19.33
C THR A 57 7.58 -0.92 18.08
N ASN A 58 6.79 -1.95 17.82
CA ASN A 58 5.83 -2.00 16.73
C ASN A 58 4.40 -1.75 17.26
N PRO A 59 3.85 -0.51 17.11
CA PRO A 59 2.49 -0.19 17.57
C PRO A 59 1.41 -0.94 16.77
N PHE A 60 1.74 -1.47 15.59
CA PHE A 60 0.80 -2.14 14.71
C PHE A 60 0.76 -3.67 14.88
N ALA A 61 1.62 -4.23 15.73
CA ALA A 61 1.62 -5.66 16.06
C ALA A 61 0.52 -6.00 17.08
N SER A 62 -0.74 -5.64 16.79
CA SER A 62 -1.87 -5.68 17.73
C SER A 62 -2.02 -7.03 18.45
N ALA A 63 -1.93 -8.15 17.73
CA ALA A 63 -1.97 -9.49 18.32
C ALA A 63 -0.86 -9.76 19.36
N GLU A 64 0.37 -9.31 19.08
CA GLU A 64 1.50 -9.45 20.01
C GLU A 64 1.41 -8.44 21.16
N ARG A 65 0.84 -7.25 20.91
CA ARG A 65 0.59 -6.22 21.92
C ARG A 65 -0.45 -6.65 22.94
N VAL A 66 -1.54 -7.30 22.52
CA VAL A 66 -2.51 -7.92 23.45
C VAL A 66 -1.81 -8.91 24.38
N LYS A 67 -0.92 -9.78 23.87
CA LYS A 67 -0.14 -10.71 24.70
C LYS A 67 0.81 -9.98 25.65
N TYR A 68 1.41 -8.87 25.19
CA TYR A 68 2.28 -8.03 26.01
C TYR A 68 1.52 -7.42 27.20
N TRP A 69 0.37 -6.79 26.98
CA TRP A 69 -0.42 -6.15 28.04
C TRP A 69 -0.98 -7.15 29.05
N ARG A 70 -1.41 -8.34 28.61
CA ARG A 70 -1.89 -9.42 29.49
C ARG A 70 -0.80 -9.96 30.44
N ARG A 71 0.48 -9.83 30.08
CA ARG A 71 1.61 -10.28 30.92
C ARG A 71 2.07 -9.22 31.91
N GLN A 72 1.64 -7.97 31.76
CA GLN A 72 2.02 -6.93 32.70
C GLN A 72 1.40 -7.19 34.07
N GLN A 73 2.13 -6.83 35.12
CA GLN A 73 1.68 -6.94 36.51
C GLN A 73 1.79 -5.57 37.18
N PRO A 74 0.97 -4.58 36.76
CA PRO A 74 1.01 -3.25 37.34
C PRO A 74 0.67 -3.28 38.83
N THR A 75 1.46 -2.56 39.63
CA THR A 75 1.38 -2.60 41.10
C THR A 75 0.49 -1.49 41.66
N THR A 76 0.39 -0.34 40.97
CA THR A 76 -0.45 0.78 41.40
C THR A 76 -1.84 0.70 40.78
N VAL A 77 -2.84 1.34 41.43
CA VAL A 77 -4.20 1.42 40.87
C VAL A 77 -4.22 2.18 39.55
N ARG A 78 -3.46 3.28 39.48
CA ARG A 78 -3.34 4.09 38.26
C ARG A 78 -2.75 3.28 37.10
N ASP A 79 -1.69 2.53 37.34
CA ASP A 79 -1.06 1.72 36.28
C ASP A 79 -1.95 0.55 35.84
N LYS A 80 -2.76 0.01 36.75
CA LYS A 80 -3.78 -1.00 36.41
C LYS A 80 -4.82 -0.44 35.44
N MET A 81 -5.34 0.76 35.71
CA MET A 81 -6.28 1.45 34.81
C MET A 81 -5.66 1.71 33.44
N ILE A 82 -4.42 2.21 33.40
CA ILE A 82 -3.69 2.48 32.15
C ILE A 82 -3.47 1.19 31.34
N ASN A 83 -3.00 0.12 32.01
CA ASN A 83 -2.79 -1.18 31.38
C ASN A 83 -4.08 -1.75 30.78
N GLN A 84 -5.19 -1.61 31.51
CA GLN A 84 -6.51 -2.07 31.07
C GLN A 84 -7.02 -1.29 29.85
N PHE A 85 -6.86 0.03 29.85
CA PHE A 85 -7.23 0.87 28.71
C PHE A 85 -6.45 0.49 27.45
N TYR A 86 -5.12 0.38 27.54
CA TYR A 86 -4.31 -0.02 26.38
C TYR A 86 -4.57 -1.46 25.93
N LEU A 87 -4.86 -2.38 26.85
CA LEU A 87 -5.33 -3.72 26.50
C LEU A 87 -6.64 -3.64 25.70
N GLY A 88 -7.61 -2.84 26.14
CA GLY A 88 -8.86 -2.61 25.42
C GLY A 88 -8.66 -2.04 24.01
N MET A 89 -7.78 -1.04 23.86
CA MET A 89 -7.42 -0.47 22.56
C MET A 89 -6.78 -1.50 21.62
N ASP A 90 -5.78 -2.25 22.09
CA ASP A 90 -5.09 -3.24 21.26
C ASP A 90 -5.96 -4.47 20.97
N LEU A 91 -6.89 -4.84 21.85
CA LEU A 91 -7.94 -5.82 21.56
C LEU A 91 -8.84 -5.33 20.42
N LEU A 92 -9.23 -4.05 20.44
CA LEU A 92 -10.06 -3.46 19.38
C LEU A 92 -9.32 -3.44 18.04
N HIS A 93 -8.06 -2.99 18.01
CA HIS A 93 -7.22 -3.04 16.79
C HIS A 93 -6.96 -4.47 16.30
N ASN A 94 -6.99 -5.46 17.18
CA ASN A 94 -6.85 -6.88 16.81
C ASN A 94 -8.20 -7.53 16.42
N GLY A 95 -9.28 -6.74 16.31
CA GLY A 95 -10.62 -7.22 15.95
C GLY A 95 -11.34 -8.02 17.05
N GLN A 96 -10.80 -8.07 18.27
CA GLN A 96 -11.40 -8.74 19.43
C GLN A 96 -12.38 -7.81 20.16
N THR A 97 -13.36 -7.29 19.42
CA THR A 97 -14.18 -6.14 19.80
C THR A 97 -15.01 -6.35 21.07
N GLU A 98 -15.58 -7.53 21.29
CA GLU A 98 -16.36 -7.82 22.51
C GLU A 98 -15.51 -7.76 23.77
N GLU A 99 -14.31 -8.33 23.71
CA GLU A 99 -13.37 -8.31 24.83
C GLU A 99 -12.87 -6.87 25.06
N ALA A 100 -12.59 -6.14 23.99
CA ALA A 100 -12.23 -4.71 24.06
C ALA A 100 -13.31 -3.89 24.78
N ILE A 101 -14.58 -4.05 24.40
CA ILE A 101 -15.72 -3.38 25.03
C ILE A 101 -15.81 -3.74 26.51
N ALA A 102 -15.62 -5.02 26.87
CA ALA A 102 -15.65 -5.44 28.27
C ALA A 102 -14.53 -4.76 29.09
N GLU A 103 -13.31 -4.72 28.58
CA GLU A 103 -12.19 -4.06 29.24
C GLU A 103 -12.40 -2.54 29.37
N LEU A 104 -12.90 -1.89 28.31
CA LEU A 104 -13.17 -0.45 28.30
C LEU A 104 -14.32 -0.08 29.25
N LYS A 105 -15.38 -0.90 29.34
CA LYS A 105 -16.45 -0.72 30.34
C LYS A 105 -15.92 -0.80 31.76
N ASN A 106 -15.11 -1.81 32.06
CA ASN A 106 -14.52 -1.98 33.38
C ASN A 106 -13.59 -0.82 33.73
N ALA A 107 -12.79 -0.33 32.77
CA ALA A 107 -11.95 0.84 32.95
C ALA A 107 -12.79 2.10 33.22
N LEU A 108 -13.91 2.26 32.51
CA LEU A 108 -14.83 3.39 32.69
C LEU A 108 -15.47 3.37 34.08
N GLU A 109 -15.97 2.21 34.52
CA GLU A 109 -16.58 2.05 35.85
C GLU A 109 -15.58 2.40 36.95
N GLN A 110 -14.33 1.92 36.85
CA GLN A 110 -13.28 2.26 37.80
C GLN A 110 -12.96 3.76 37.83
N ALA A 111 -13.01 4.42 36.68
CA ALA A 111 -12.75 5.85 36.54
C ALA A 111 -13.89 6.73 37.05
N THR A 112 -15.14 6.28 36.99
CA THR A 112 -16.31 7.11 37.34
C THR A 112 -16.91 6.79 38.70
N THR A 113 -17.09 5.50 39.00
CA THR A 113 -17.87 5.03 40.16
C THR A 113 -17.06 4.16 41.11
N GLY A 114 -15.86 3.75 40.71
CA GLY A 114 -14.96 2.95 41.54
C GLY A 114 -14.43 3.70 42.77
N PRO A 115 -14.03 2.98 43.84
CA PRO A 115 -13.52 3.59 45.07
C PRO A 115 -12.24 4.42 44.87
N ASN A 116 -11.53 4.20 43.76
CA ASN A 116 -10.30 4.89 43.40
C ASN A 116 -10.45 5.79 42.16
N SER A 117 -11.67 6.23 41.82
CA SER A 117 -11.93 7.10 40.67
C SER A 117 -11.07 8.37 40.65
N HIS A 118 -10.82 8.96 41.83
CA HIS A 118 -9.94 10.11 42.02
C HIS A 118 -8.47 9.89 41.61
N MET A 119 -8.05 8.63 41.40
CA MET A 119 -6.70 8.28 40.94
C MET A 119 -6.60 8.14 39.41
N ALA A 120 -7.72 8.24 38.69
CA ALA A 120 -7.72 8.18 37.24
C ALA A 120 -6.87 9.31 36.62
N PRO A 121 -6.14 9.06 35.53
CA PRO A 121 -5.43 10.12 34.82
C PRO A 121 -6.37 11.23 34.34
N ALA A 122 -5.81 12.43 34.12
CA ALA A 122 -6.58 13.52 33.51
C ALA A 122 -7.12 13.09 32.14
N ARG A 123 -8.37 13.47 31.83
CA ARG A 123 -9.12 13.08 30.62
C ARG A 123 -9.38 11.57 30.43
N PHE A 124 -8.94 10.71 31.35
CA PHE A 124 -9.07 9.25 31.19
C PHE A 124 -10.51 8.78 30.96
N GLU A 125 -11.49 9.32 31.69
CA GLU A 125 -12.90 9.00 31.46
C GLU A 125 -13.33 9.28 30.01
N MET A 126 -12.92 10.43 29.47
CA MET A 126 -13.25 10.85 28.12
C MET A 126 -12.60 9.93 27.09
N ASP A 127 -11.31 9.62 27.24
CA ASP A 127 -10.57 8.75 26.33
C ASP A 127 -11.19 7.34 26.31
N VAL A 128 -11.55 6.81 27.48
CA VAL A 128 -12.22 5.50 27.60
C VAL A 128 -13.61 5.53 26.96
N ARG A 129 -14.41 6.59 27.17
CA ARG A 129 -15.74 6.73 26.54
C ARG A 129 -15.64 6.78 25.02
N GLU A 130 -14.67 7.49 24.47
CA GLU A 130 -14.45 7.57 23.02
C GLU A 130 -14.16 6.18 22.44
N TYR A 131 -13.21 5.44 23.01
CA TYR A 131 -12.88 4.10 22.53
C TYR A 131 -14.00 3.09 22.79
N LEU A 132 -14.82 3.28 23.82
CA LEU A 132 -16.00 2.47 24.07
C LEU A 132 -17.08 2.71 23.00
N ALA A 133 -17.37 3.98 22.68
CA ALA A 133 -18.29 4.35 21.61
C ALA A 133 -17.82 3.78 20.26
N LEU A 134 -16.53 3.92 19.97
CA LEU A 134 -15.89 3.38 18.79
C LEU A 134 -15.96 1.84 18.76
N GLY A 135 -15.68 1.17 19.88
CA GLY A 135 -15.80 -0.27 20.00
C GLY A 135 -17.19 -0.77 19.66
N TYR A 136 -18.24 -0.09 20.12
CA TYR A 136 -19.61 -0.42 19.74
C TYR A 136 -19.93 -0.18 18.26
N LEU A 137 -19.40 0.90 17.67
CA LEU A 137 -19.58 1.17 16.25
C LEU A 137 -18.94 0.06 15.41
N ARG A 138 -17.70 -0.31 15.75
CA ARG A 138 -16.96 -1.41 15.11
C ARG A 138 -17.57 -2.79 15.37
N LEU A 139 -18.25 -2.99 16.50
CA LEU A 139 -19.03 -4.20 16.76
C LEU A 139 -20.22 -4.31 15.80
N GLY A 140 -20.92 -3.18 15.56
CA GLY A 140 -21.99 -3.12 14.57
C GLY A 140 -21.48 -3.49 13.18
N GLU A 141 -20.35 -2.93 12.77
CA GLU A 141 -19.70 -3.28 11.50
C GLU A 141 -19.30 -4.76 11.43
N GLN A 142 -18.66 -5.32 12.46
CA GLN A 142 -18.28 -6.74 12.47
C GLN A 142 -19.49 -7.67 12.37
N ASP A 143 -20.55 -7.39 13.13
CA ASP A 143 -21.76 -8.22 13.14
C ASP A 143 -22.56 -8.16 11.83
N ASN A 144 -22.40 -7.09 11.04
CA ASN A 144 -23.22 -6.83 9.87
C ASN A 144 -22.39 -6.74 8.57
N CYS A 145 -21.48 -5.78 8.43
CA CYS A 145 -20.67 -5.63 7.22
C CYS A 145 -19.68 -6.77 6.99
N VAL A 146 -19.14 -7.37 8.06
CA VAL A 146 -18.16 -8.47 7.95
C VAL A 146 -18.85 -9.84 8.01
N ALA A 147 -19.62 -10.10 9.07
CA ALA A 147 -20.26 -11.40 9.27
C ALA A 147 -21.47 -11.66 8.34
N GLN A 148 -22.11 -10.60 7.84
CA GLN A 148 -23.29 -10.66 6.97
C GLN A 148 -23.10 -9.79 5.73
N HIS A 149 -21.90 -9.84 5.14
CA HIS A 149 -21.52 -8.97 4.02
C HIS A 149 -22.54 -9.00 2.87
N ALA A 150 -22.85 -7.82 2.36
CA ALA A 150 -23.78 -7.56 1.26
C ALA A 150 -23.26 -6.43 0.39
N THR A 151 -23.80 -6.27 -0.82
CA THR A 151 -23.29 -5.34 -1.84
C THR A 151 -23.22 -3.86 -1.40
N ASP A 152 -24.11 -3.40 -0.51
CA ASP A 152 -24.05 -2.02 0.03
C ASP A 152 -23.36 -1.93 1.41
N SER A 153 -22.73 -3.01 1.88
CA SER A 153 -22.10 -3.05 3.21
C SER A 153 -21.01 -2.00 3.33
N CYS A 154 -21.14 -1.14 4.34
CA CYS A 154 -20.14 -0.13 4.69
C CYS A 154 -19.82 0.88 3.56
N LEU A 155 -20.71 1.06 2.59
CA LEU A 155 -20.68 2.17 1.64
C LEU A 155 -21.39 3.39 2.24
N LEU A 156 -20.76 4.55 2.22
CA LEU A 156 -21.33 5.81 2.73
C LEU A 156 -21.92 6.64 1.59
N PRO A 157 -23.12 7.25 1.76
CA PRO A 157 -24.02 7.10 2.91
C PRO A 157 -24.69 5.71 2.96
N ILE A 158 -24.79 5.15 4.16
CA ILE A 158 -25.29 3.77 4.36
C ILE A 158 -26.79 3.70 4.07
N GLN A 159 -27.17 2.75 3.21
CA GLN A 159 -28.53 2.54 2.77
C GLN A 159 -28.73 1.11 2.26
N GLY A 160 -29.96 0.75 1.87
CA GLY A 160 -30.25 -0.51 1.20
C GLY A 160 -29.81 -1.73 2.01
N SER A 161 -29.02 -2.61 1.39
CA SER A 161 -28.50 -3.82 2.03
C SER A 161 -27.42 -3.56 3.09
N GLY A 162 -26.91 -2.33 3.20
CA GLY A 162 -25.94 -1.92 4.21
C GLY A 162 -26.56 -1.59 5.58
N VAL A 163 -27.90 -1.55 5.68
CA VAL A 163 -28.60 -1.32 6.95
C VAL A 163 -28.45 -2.54 7.86
N HIS A 164 -27.97 -2.31 9.09
CA HIS A 164 -27.66 -3.34 10.06
C HIS A 164 -28.92 -4.06 10.56
N THR A 165 -28.91 -5.38 10.45
CA THR A 165 -29.93 -6.27 11.04
C THR A 165 -29.67 -6.46 12.53
N ASN A 166 -28.40 -6.61 12.92
CA ASN A 166 -27.98 -6.63 14.33
C ASN A 166 -27.63 -5.21 14.78
N GLN A 167 -28.60 -4.55 15.40
CA GLN A 167 -28.53 -3.13 15.76
C GLN A 167 -27.80 -2.85 17.08
N ARG A 168 -27.36 -3.87 17.82
CA ARG A 168 -26.86 -3.69 19.20
C ARG A 168 -25.63 -2.78 19.27
N GLY A 169 -24.70 -2.93 18.32
CA GLY A 169 -23.49 -2.11 18.23
C GLY A 169 -23.85 -0.66 17.95
N SER A 170 -24.55 -0.39 16.85
CA SER A 170 -24.94 0.97 16.44
C SER A 170 -25.79 1.69 17.49
N ARG A 171 -26.75 1.01 18.13
CA ARG A 171 -27.57 1.59 19.21
C ARG A 171 -26.71 2.02 20.41
N ALA A 172 -25.77 1.17 20.82
CA ALA A 172 -24.88 1.48 21.94
C ALA A 172 -23.87 2.58 21.58
N ALA A 173 -23.37 2.60 20.34
CA ALA A 173 -22.52 3.67 19.84
C ALA A 173 -23.24 5.03 19.88
N ILE A 174 -24.50 5.11 19.42
CA ILE A 174 -25.30 6.34 19.50
C ILE A 174 -25.43 6.82 20.95
N GLN A 175 -25.67 5.91 21.90
CA GLN A 175 -25.79 6.27 23.32
C GLN A 175 -24.50 6.90 23.87
N GLU A 176 -23.32 6.33 23.58
CA GLU A 176 -22.06 6.87 24.07
C GLU A 176 -21.62 8.13 23.32
N TYR A 177 -21.77 8.19 21.99
CA TYR A 177 -21.49 9.42 21.24
C TYR A 177 -22.41 10.57 21.63
N SER A 178 -23.69 10.30 21.95
CA SER A 178 -24.61 11.34 22.44
C SER A 178 -24.12 11.94 23.77
N LYS A 179 -23.62 11.12 24.70
CA LYS A 179 -23.01 11.62 25.96
C LYS A 179 -21.76 12.46 25.69
N LEU A 180 -20.92 12.05 24.74
CA LEU A 180 -19.75 12.83 24.35
C LEU A 180 -20.16 14.18 23.75
N LEU A 181 -21.22 14.22 22.94
CA LEU A 181 -21.76 15.44 22.33
C LEU A 181 -22.50 16.34 23.33
N GLU A 182 -22.98 15.83 24.48
CA GLU A 182 -23.46 16.69 25.58
C GLU A 182 -22.32 17.51 26.19
N ILE A 183 -21.10 16.95 26.21
CA ILE A 183 -19.89 17.60 26.75
C ILE A 183 -19.22 18.48 25.68
N TYR A 184 -19.15 17.98 24.45
CA TYR A 184 -18.50 18.60 23.30
C TYR A 184 -19.49 18.81 22.14
N PRO A 185 -20.47 19.72 22.28
CA PRO A 185 -21.56 19.86 21.32
C PRO A 185 -21.14 20.34 19.92
N SER A 186 -19.91 20.85 19.78
CA SER A 186 -19.35 21.32 18.51
C SER A 186 -18.33 20.34 17.90
N ASP A 187 -18.13 19.15 18.49
CA ASP A 187 -17.17 18.19 17.95
C ASP A 187 -17.71 17.54 16.66
N LEU A 188 -17.13 17.93 15.53
CA LEU A 188 -17.55 17.46 14.22
C LEU A 188 -17.24 15.98 13.98
N ASN A 189 -16.24 15.42 14.65
CA ASN A 189 -15.92 14.00 14.52
C ASN A 189 -17.00 13.14 15.18
N TYR A 190 -17.40 13.48 16.42
CA TYR A 190 -18.50 12.77 17.07
C TYR A 190 -19.83 12.99 16.35
N ARG A 191 -20.08 14.21 15.83
CA ARG A 191 -21.25 14.49 15.00
C ARG A 191 -21.27 13.63 13.74
N TRP A 192 -20.13 13.43 13.09
CA TRP A 192 -19.99 12.56 11.93
C TRP A 192 -20.30 11.10 12.25
N LEU A 193 -19.61 10.56 13.26
CA LEU A 193 -19.74 9.15 13.65
C LEU A 193 -21.15 8.80 14.15
N VAL A 194 -21.83 9.72 14.86
CA VAL A 194 -23.22 9.49 15.27
C VAL A 194 -24.18 9.49 14.08
N ASN A 195 -23.98 10.35 13.06
CA ASN A 195 -24.79 10.32 11.84
C ASN A 195 -24.59 9.00 11.07
N ILE A 196 -23.35 8.52 10.94
CA ILE A 196 -23.07 7.20 10.38
C ILE A 196 -23.79 6.11 11.17
N ALA A 197 -23.74 6.16 12.51
CA ALA A 197 -24.44 5.19 13.34
C ALA A 197 -25.97 5.22 13.11
N TYR A 198 -26.58 6.38 12.88
CA TYR A 198 -27.99 6.47 12.48
C TYR A 198 -28.25 5.92 11.06
N MET A 199 -27.34 6.14 10.11
CA MET A 199 -27.43 5.55 8.76
C MET A 199 -27.40 4.03 8.83
N THR A 200 -26.54 3.43 9.67
CA THR A 200 -26.52 1.95 9.86
C THR A 200 -27.86 1.40 10.35
N LEU A 201 -28.71 2.21 10.99
CA LEU A 201 -30.01 1.78 11.50
C LEU A 201 -31.16 2.02 10.51
N GLY A 202 -30.90 2.65 9.36
CA GLY A 202 -31.95 3.12 8.45
C GLY A 202 -32.81 4.22 9.08
N GLU A 203 -32.26 4.98 10.03
CA GLU A 203 -32.95 6.02 10.79
C GLU A 203 -32.49 7.44 10.42
N TYR A 204 -31.47 7.56 9.56
CA TYR A 204 -31.02 8.80 8.96
C TYR A 204 -31.85 9.13 7.72
N PRO A 205 -32.23 10.41 7.50
CA PRO A 205 -31.99 11.56 8.37
C PRO A 205 -33.01 11.76 9.50
N GLU A 206 -34.16 11.09 9.45
CA GLU A 206 -35.38 11.51 10.17
C GLU A 206 -35.27 11.44 11.70
N LYS A 207 -34.48 10.52 12.26
CA LYS A 207 -34.34 10.36 13.71
C LYS A 207 -33.06 10.96 14.29
N VAL A 208 -32.22 11.58 13.46
CA VAL A 208 -31.07 12.31 13.97
C VAL A 208 -31.57 13.60 14.64
N PRO A 209 -31.12 13.93 15.87
CA PRO A 209 -31.46 15.22 16.47
C PRO A 209 -31.06 16.37 15.55
N GLU A 210 -31.95 17.35 15.36
CA GLU A 210 -31.78 18.45 14.40
C GLU A 210 -30.42 19.17 14.50
N LYS A 211 -29.94 19.39 15.74
CA LYS A 211 -28.65 20.04 16.01
C LYS A 211 -27.43 19.22 15.57
N LEU A 212 -27.59 17.91 15.45
CA LEU A 212 -26.52 16.97 15.10
C LEU A 212 -26.61 16.54 13.63
N LEU A 213 -27.75 16.72 12.96
CA LEU A 213 -27.96 16.26 11.59
C LEU A 213 -26.91 16.81 10.62
N ILE A 214 -26.22 15.92 9.92
CA ILE A 214 -25.51 16.26 8.69
C ILE A 214 -26.53 16.19 7.56
N PRO A 215 -26.75 17.25 6.76
CA PRO A 215 -27.83 17.24 5.77
C PRO A 215 -27.58 16.21 4.65
N PRO A 216 -28.59 15.41 4.22
CA PRO A 216 -28.44 14.46 3.11
C PRO A 216 -27.85 15.06 1.83
N LYS A 217 -28.17 16.32 1.56
CA LYS A 217 -27.70 17.06 0.39
C LYS A 217 -26.17 17.09 0.25
N VAL A 218 -25.40 16.99 1.33
CA VAL A 218 -23.94 17.02 1.24
C VAL A 218 -23.36 15.76 0.59
N PHE A 219 -24.15 14.70 0.48
CA PHE A 219 -23.77 13.43 -0.15
C PHE A 219 -24.34 13.28 -1.58
N GLU A 220 -24.98 14.32 -2.12
CA GLU A 220 -25.50 14.27 -3.49
C GLU A 220 -24.34 14.40 -4.50
N SER A 221 -24.25 13.44 -5.41
CA SER A 221 -23.29 13.45 -6.51
C SER A 221 -23.58 14.61 -7.47
N ASP A 222 -22.53 15.25 -8.02
CA ASP A 222 -22.64 16.31 -9.02
C ASP A 222 -23.21 15.79 -10.36
N TYR A 223 -23.05 14.50 -10.62
CA TYR A 223 -23.51 13.80 -11.82
C TYR A 223 -23.78 12.32 -11.51
N ASP A 224 -24.82 11.73 -12.13
CA ASP A 224 -25.22 10.34 -11.91
C ASP A 224 -24.57 9.40 -12.94
N ILE A 225 -23.41 8.85 -12.59
CA ILE A 225 -22.71 7.81 -13.37
C ILE A 225 -23.30 6.40 -13.18
N LYS A 226 -24.43 6.27 -12.47
CA LYS A 226 -24.97 5.00 -11.96
C LYS A 226 -24.06 4.39 -10.89
N ARG A 227 -24.18 3.08 -10.66
CA ARG A 227 -23.51 2.38 -9.56
C ARG A 227 -22.57 1.31 -10.08
N PHE A 228 -21.37 1.27 -9.51
CA PHE A 228 -20.54 0.08 -9.50
C PHE A 228 -21.05 -0.87 -8.42
N TYR A 229 -21.18 -2.14 -8.76
CA TYR A 229 -21.61 -3.18 -7.82
C TYR A 229 -20.42 -4.04 -7.43
N ASP A 230 -20.23 -4.26 -6.13
CA ASP A 230 -19.25 -5.21 -5.67
C ASP A 230 -19.65 -6.63 -6.10
N VAL A 231 -18.82 -7.23 -6.95
CA VAL A 231 -18.96 -8.61 -7.44
C VAL A 231 -17.92 -9.55 -6.84
N ALA A 232 -16.95 -9.05 -6.07
CA ALA A 232 -15.85 -9.85 -5.54
C ALA A 232 -16.31 -11.06 -4.71
N PRO A 233 -17.34 -10.96 -3.84
CA PRO A 233 -17.84 -12.12 -3.10
C PRO A 233 -18.40 -13.24 -3.98
N ARG A 234 -19.08 -12.89 -5.07
CA ARG A 234 -19.61 -13.89 -6.02
C ARG A 234 -18.48 -14.57 -6.80
N LEU A 235 -17.38 -13.86 -7.02
CA LEU A 235 -16.22 -14.34 -7.76
C LEU A 235 -15.21 -15.10 -6.89
N GLY A 236 -15.38 -15.07 -5.56
CA GLY A 236 -14.43 -15.65 -4.60
C GLY A 236 -13.15 -14.83 -4.42
N LEU A 237 -13.22 -13.54 -4.72
CA LEU A 237 -12.10 -12.57 -4.62
C LEU A 237 -12.17 -11.73 -3.34
N ASP A 238 -13.21 -11.89 -2.51
CA ASP A 238 -13.43 -11.23 -1.23
C ASP A 238 -12.54 -11.78 -0.10
N VAL A 239 -11.26 -11.96 -0.40
CA VAL A 239 -10.30 -12.49 0.57
C VAL A 239 -10.05 -11.49 1.69
N MET A 240 -10.17 -11.98 2.92
CA MET A 240 -9.88 -11.19 4.11
C MET A 240 -8.37 -11.08 4.34
N GLY A 241 -7.88 -9.85 4.48
CA GLY A 241 -6.49 -9.50 4.78
C GLY A 241 -6.38 -8.08 5.34
N LEU A 242 -5.16 -7.65 5.66
CA LEU A 242 -4.88 -6.24 5.93
C LEU A 242 -4.72 -5.47 4.61
N SER A 243 -4.43 -4.17 4.69
CA SER A 243 -4.08 -3.37 3.51
C SER A 243 -2.97 -4.03 2.70
N GLY A 244 -3.02 -3.90 1.38
CA GLY A 244 -2.03 -4.49 0.49
C GLY A 244 -2.10 -3.83 -0.89
N GLY A 245 -1.21 -4.28 -1.78
CA GLY A 245 -1.30 -3.92 -3.19
C GLY A 245 -2.07 -4.97 -3.97
N SER A 246 -2.48 -4.58 -5.17
CA SER A 246 -3.10 -5.45 -6.16
C SER A 246 -2.46 -5.23 -7.52
N VAL A 247 -2.17 -6.31 -8.24
CA VAL A 247 -1.86 -6.30 -9.66
C VAL A 247 -3.02 -6.97 -10.39
N MET A 248 -3.49 -6.32 -11.45
CA MET A 248 -4.43 -6.89 -12.40
C MET A 248 -3.76 -6.85 -13.78
N GLU A 249 -3.41 -8.01 -14.31
CA GLU A 249 -2.60 -8.17 -15.52
C GLU A 249 -2.80 -9.59 -16.09
N ASP A 250 -2.61 -9.78 -17.38
CA ASP A 250 -2.58 -11.10 -18.03
C ASP A 250 -1.26 -11.83 -17.68
N LEU A 251 -1.31 -12.75 -16.71
CA LEU A 251 -0.10 -13.40 -16.18
C LEU A 251 0.26 -14.68 -16.94
N ASP A 252 -0.60 -15.20 -17.80
CA ASP A 252 -0.33 -16.42 -18.57
C ASP A 252 -0.46 -16.28 -20.10
N GLY A 253 -0.77 -15.08 -20.59
CA GLY A 253 -0.83 -14.72 -21.99
C GLY A 253 -2.11 -15.23 -22.66
N ASP A 254 -3.22 -15.38 -21.92
CA ASP A 254 -4.50 -15.85 -22.44
C ASP A 254 -5.52 -14.74 -22.75
N ASP A 255 -5.08 -13.48 -22.73
CA ASP A 255 -5.85 -12.25 -22.94
C ASP A 255 -6.92 -11.96 -21.86
N ASP A 256 -7.02 -12.79 -20.81
CA ASP A 256 -7.86 -12.54 -19.64
C ASP A 256 -7.04 -11.98 -18.46
N LEU A 257 -7.49 -10.85 -17.89
CA LEU A 257 -6.77 -10.24 -16.77
C LEU A 257 -6.90 -11.09 -15.50
N ASP A 258 -5.75 -11.49 -14.94
CA ASP A 258 -5.60 -12.18 -13.67
C ASP A 258 -5.40 -11.21 -12.51
N ILE A 259 -5.43 -11.71 -11.28
CA ILE A 259 -5.29 -10.88 -10.08
C ILE A 259 -4.24 -11.45 -9.14
N MET A 260 -3.29 -10.63 -8.69
CA MET A 260 -2.45 -10.90 -7.54
C MET A 260 -2.69 -9.84 -6.46
N VAL A 261 -2.76 -10.27 -5.20
CA VAL A 261 -2.93 -9.39 -4.04
C VAL A 261 -1.96 -9.73 -2.92
N SER A 262 -1.52 -8.71 -2.20
CA SER A 262 -0.69 -8.86 -0.99
C SER A 262 -1.45 -8.40 0.24
N SER A 263 -0.81 -8.51 1.39
CA SER A 263 -1.25 -7.93 2.64
C SER A 263 -0.03 -7.39 3.36
N TRP A 264 -0.19 -6.34 4.15
CA TRP A 264 0.89 -5.66 4.84
C TRP A 264 1.59 -6.54 5.88
N SER A 265 0.86 -7.48 6.49
CA SER A 265 1.36 -8.39 7.51
C SER A 265 2.33 -9.43 6.93
N LEU A 266 3.51 -9.58 7.54
CA LEU A 266 4.46 -10.66 7.21
C LEU A 266 3.94 -12.08 7.51
N ARG A 267 2.76 -12.21 8.11
CA ARG A 267 2.12 -13.51 8.37
C ARG A 267 1.07 -13.85 7.31
N ASP A 268 0.70 -12.89 6.48
CA ASP A 268 -0.37 -13.03 5.52
C ASP A 268 0.24 -13.44 4.18
N GLN A 269 -0.32 -14.49 3.60
CA GLN A 269 0.13 -15.06 2.34
C GLN A 269 -0.28 -14.15 1.18
N ILE A 270 0.65 -13.82 0.27
CA ILE A 270 0.25 -13.22 -1.02
C ILE A 270 -0.60 -14.23 -1.78
N ARG A 271 -1.57 -13.76 -2.56
CA ARG A 271 -2.48 -14.63 -3.30
C ARG A 271 -2.49 -14.28 -4.77
N CYS A 272 -2.56 -15.29 -5.64
CA CYS A 272 -2.81 -15.12 -7.06
C CYS A 272 -4.05 -15.89 -7.48
N PHE A 273 -4.84 -15.29 -8.34
CA PHE A 273 -6.11 -15.78 -8.86
C PHE A 273 -6.06 -15.74 -10.38
N ARG A 274 -6.17 -16.91 -10.99
CA ARG A 274 -6.32 -17.05 -12.42
C ARG A 274 -7.75 -16.73 -12.83
N ASN A 275 -7.94 -15.90 -13.83
CA ASN A 275 -9.22 -15.73 -14.51
C ASN A 275 -9.47 -16.94 -15.43
N ASN A 276 -10.64 -17.57 -15.31
CA ASN A 276 -10.97 -18.77 -16.10
C ASN A 276 -11.65 -18.43 -17.44
N GLY A 277 -11.85 -17.15 -17.76
CA GLY A 277 -12.53 -16.68 -18.99
C GLY A 277 -14.06 -16.88 -19.01
N ASP A 278 -14.62 -17.47 -17.95
CA ASP A 278 -16.05 -17.74 -17.81
C ASP A 278 -16.73 -16.92 -16.70
N GLY A 279 -16.05 -15.88 -16.23
CA GLY A 279 -16.49 -15.05 -15.10
C GLY A 279 -16.28 -15.71 -13.74
N THR A 280 -15.33 -16.64 -13.63
CA THR A 280 -14.88 -17.24 -12.37
C THR A 280 -13.36 -17.16 -12.22
N PHE A 281 -12.86 -17.30 -10.99
CA PHE A 281 -11.44 -17.28 -10.67
C PHE A 281 -10.98 -18.56 -9.96
N THR A 282 -9.73 -18.97 -10.20
CA THR A 282 -9.06 -20.08 -9.52
C THR A 282 -7.89 -19.58 -8.70
N GLU A 283 -7.84 -19.84 -7.38
CA GLU A 283 -6.67 -19.49 -6.57
C GLU A 283 -5.47 -20.40 -6.90
N MET A 284 -4.37 -19.80 -7.37
CA MET A 284 -3.18 -20.49 -7.87
C MET A 284 -1.98 -20.41 -6.91
N THR A 285 -2.07 -19.68 -5.81
CA THR A 285 -0.96 -19.33 -4.90
C THR A 285 0.02 -20.48 -4.62
N LYS A 286 -0.50 -21.64 -4.21
CA LYS A 286 0.33 -22.79 -3.82
C LYS A 286 0.94 -23.50 -5.03
N THR A 287 0.17 -23.69 -6.10
CA THR A 287 0.63 -24.34 -7.34
C THR A 287 1.66 -23.47 -8.06
N SER A 288 1.52 -22.14 -7.94
CA SER A 288 2.46 -21.15 -8.43
C SER A 288 3.80 -21.11 -7.69
N GLY A 289 3.92 -21.82 -6.55
CA GLY A 289 5.17 -21.89 -5.80
C GLY A 289 5.44 -20.69 -4.88
N LEU A 290 4.42 -19.88 -4.60
CA LEU A 290 4.52 -18.66 -3.78
C LEU A 290 4.30 -18.92 -2.27
N ASP A 291 4.14 -20.17 -1.85
CA ASP A 291 3.94 -20.54 -0.45
C ASP A 291 5.09 -20.03 0.44
N GLY A 292 4.74 -19.27 1.47
CA GLY A 292 5.68 -18.62 2.39
C GLY A 292 6.26 -17.30 1.91
N ILE A 293 5.94 -16.86 0.69
CA ILE A 293 6.12 -15.46 0.29
C ILE A 293 4.93 -14.67 0.86
N THR A 294 5.19 -13.97 1.97
CA THR A 294 4.16 -13.29 2.75
C THR A 294 4.38 -11.78 2.76
N GLY A 295 3.40 -11.01 3.22
CA GLY A 295 3.55 -9.58 3.33
C GLY A 295 3.58 -8.85 1.98
N GLY A 296 3.63 -7.52 2.05
CA GLY A 296 3.60 -6.63 0.90
C GLY A 296 2.59 -5.52 1.13
N LEU A 297 3.03 -4.32 1.50
CA LEU A 297 2.10 -3.19 1.60
C LEU A 297 1.60 -2.79 0.20
N ASN A 298 2.45 -2.99 -0.80
CA ASN A 298 2.20 -2.57 -2.16
C ASN A 298 2.85 -3.57 -3.13
N MET A 299 2.39 -3.58 -4.38
CA MET A 299 2.98 -4.32 -5.48
C MET A 299 2.76 -3.61 -6.81
N ASN A 300 3.65 -3.85 -7.76
CA ASN A 300 3.45 -3.51 -9.17
C ASN A 300 4.06 -4.60 -10.06
N HIS A 301 3.88 -4.46 -11.36
CA HIS A 301 4.35 -5.43 -12.35
C HIS A 301 5.12 -4.74 -13.47
N ALA A 302 5.97 -5.52 -14.13
CA ALA A 302 6.66 -5.18 -15.37
C ALA A 302 7.26 -6.45 -15.98
N ASP A 303 7.32 -6.54 -17.30
CA ASP A 303 8.21 -7.49 -17.98
C ASP A 303 9.63 -6.91 -17.96
N TYR A 304 10.38 -7.14 -16.87
CA TYR A 304 11.69 -6.50 -16.69
C TYR A 304 12.80 -7.16 -17.51
N ASN A 305 12.57 -8.38 -17.99
CA ASN A 305 13.54 -9.18 -18.71
C ASN A 305 13.20 -9.36 -20.20
N ASN A 306 12.12 -8.72 -20.68
CA ASN A 306 11.61 -8.77 -22.04
C ASN A 306 11.32 -10.20 -22.53
N ASP A 307 10.83 -11.08 -21.64
CA ASP A 307 10.50 -12.47 -21.98
C ASP A 307 9.03 -12.67 -22.38
N GLY A 308 8.22 -11.60 -22.30
CA GLY A 308 6.81 -11.58 -22.66
C GLY A 308 5.86 -11.96 -21.52
N TYR A 309 6.38 -12.21 -20.30
CA TYR A 309 5.56 -12.52 -19.14
C TYR A 309 5.74 -11.47 -18.05
N PRO A 310 4.68 -10.74 -17.66
CA PRO A 310 4.78 -9.75 -16.60
C PRO A 310 5.25 -10.36 -15.28
N ASP A 311 6.29 -9.76 -14.69
CA ASP A 311 6.86 -10.11 -13.39
C ASP A 311 6.30 -9.21 -12.30
N ILE A 312 6.40 -9.64 -11.03
CA ILE A 312 5.80 -8.93 -9.90
C ILE A 312 6.87 -8.43 -8.93
N PHE A 313 6.83 -7.14 -8.59
CA PHE A 313 7.63 -6.57 -7.52
C PHE A 313 6.78 -6.28 -6.28
N VAL A 314 7.14 -6.89 -5.15
CA VAL A 314 6.41 -6.78 -3.87
C VAL A 314 7.20 -5.94 -2.88
N MET A 315 6.60 -4.86 -2.40
CA MET A 315 7.22 -3.85 -1.55
C MET A 315 6.82 -3.99 -0.09
N ARG A 316 7.78 -3.93 0.84
CA ARG A 316 7.55 -4.24 2.25
C ARG A 316 8.15 -3.22 3.22
N GLY A 317 7.62 -3.23 4.44
CA GLY A 317 8.25 -2.59 5.59
C GLY A 317 7.87 -1.14 5.85
N ALA A 318 7.22 -0.46 4.90
CA ALA A 318 6.70 0.89 5.10
C ALA A 318 5.84 1.02 6.36
N TRP A 319 5.89 2.21 6.97
CA TRP A 319 5.30 2.60 8.27
C TRP A 319 5.91 1.97 9.51
N LEU A 320 6.84 1.02 9.37
CA LEU A 320 7.42 0.30 10.51
C LEU A 320 8.79 0.86 10.95
N ALA A 321 9.28 1.93 10.31
CA ALA A 321 10.57 2.55 10.62
C ALA A 321 11.71 1.52 10.73
N GLN A 322 12.42 1.43 11.87
CA GLN A 322 13.50 0.45 12.07
C GLN A 322 12.99 -1.01 12.07
N ASN A 323 11.73 -1.24 12.44
CA ASN A 323 11.09 -2.55 12.33
C ASN A 323 10.71 -2.88 10.89
N GLY A 324 10.77 -1.91 9.97
CA GLY A 324 10.46 -2.05 8.56
C GLY A 324 11.60 -2.56 7.69
N ARG A 325 12.66 -3.13 8.30
CA ARG A 325 13.80 -3.71 7.57
C ARG A 325 13.43 -5.07 6.96
N HIS A 326 12.38 -5.07 6.16
CA HIS A 326 11.85 -6.21 5.44
C HIS A 326 12.33 -6.12 3.99
N PRO A 327 12.84 -7.20 3.41
CA PRO A 327 13.23 -7.18 2.01
C PRO A 327 12.02 -7.14 1.08
N ASN A 328 12.19 -6.48 -0.06
CA ASN A 328 11.28 -6.59 -1.19
C ASN A 328 11.43 -7.95 -1.88
N SER A 329 10.49 -8.30 -2.77
CA SER A 329 10.59 -9.48 -3.64
C SER A 329 10.45 -9.07 -5.10
N LEU A 330 11.36 -9.50 -5.96
CA LEU A 330 11.13 -9.59 -7.41
C LEU A 330 10.76 -11.05 -7.73
N LEU A 331 9.50 -11.27 -8.09
CA LEU A 331 8.93 -12.56 -8.44
C LEU A 331 8.92 -12.68 -9.96
N ARG A 332 9.88 -13.44 -10.51
CA ARG A 332 9.94 -13.69 -11.95
C ARG A 332 8.83 -14.65 -12.36
N ASN A 333 8.02 -14.30 -13.35
CA ASN A 333 7.06 -15.18 -13.97
C ASN A 333 7.77 -16.13 -14.94
N ASN A 334 7.58 -17.44 -14.78
CA ASN A 334 8.22 -18.44 -15.63
C ASN A 334 7.39 -18.83 -16.86
N GLY A 335 6.29 -18.12 -17.15
CA GLY A 335 5.41 -18.37 -18.30
C GLY A 335 4.59 -19.66 -18.22
N ASN A 336 4.43 -20.21 -17.01
CA ASN A 336 3.71 -21.46 -16.78
C ASN A 336 2.97 -21.48 -15.44
N TRP A 337 2.47 -20.33 -15.01
CA TRP A 337 1.86 -20.07 -13.71
C TRP A 337 2.77 -20.25 -12.50
N THR A 338 4.07 -20.52 -12.69
CA THR A 338 5.02 -20.59 -11.57
C THR A 338 5.87 -19.33 -11.49
N PHE A 339 6.21 -18.95 -10.25
CA PHE A 339 7.03 -17.79 -9.97
C PHE A 339 8.25 -18.17 -9.15
N ASP A 340 9.39 -17.54 -9.45
CA ASP A 340 10.62 -17.66 -8.67
C ASP A 340 10.99 -16.30 -8.06
N ASP A 341 11.32 -16.26 -6.76
CA ASP A 341 11.88 -15.05 -6.16
C ASP A 341 13.36 -14.94 -6.56
N VAL A 342 13.65 -14.00 -7.46
CA VAL A 342 14.98 -13.74 -8.03
C VAL A 342 15.68 -12.54 -7.40
N THR A 343 15.13 -11.97 -6.32
CA THR A 343 15.59 -10.70 -5.72
C THR A 343 17.10 -10.63 -5.49
N GLU A 344 17.70 -11.70 -4.95
CA GLU A 344 19.15 -11.78 -4.71
C GLU A 344 19.96 -11.92 -5.99
N GLU A 345 19.48 -12.72 -6.95
CA GLU A 345 20.14 -12.99 -8.21
C GLU A 345 20.13 -11.74 -9.11
N ALA A 346 19.02 -11.02 -9.11
CA ALA A 346 18.84 -9.76 -9.83
C ALA A 346 19.62 -8.60 -9.22
N GLY A 347 20.18 -8.75 -8.01
CA GLY A 347 20.92 -7.68 -7.33
C GLY A 347 20.04 -6.63 -6.63
N LEU A 348 18.77 -6.97 -6.35
CA LEU A 348 17.77 -6.08 -5.74
C LEU A 348 17.55 -6.31 -4.24
N LEU A 349 18.37 -7.13 -3.58
CA LEU A 349 18.21 -7.38 -2.14
C LEU A 349 18.60 -6.14 -1.32
N SER A 350 17.59 -5.34 -0.97
CA SER A 350 17.68 -4.26 0.01
C SER A 350 16.78 -4.53 1.23
N PHE A 351 16.96 -3.78 2.30
CA PHE A 351 16.20 -3.91 3.56
C PHE A 351 15.65 -2.56 4.01
N HIS A 352 15.34 -1.70 3.05
CA HIS A 352 14.78 -0.37 3.31
C HIS A 352 13.24 -0.47 3.40
N PRO A 353 12.59 0.27 4.32
CA PRO A 353 11.13 0.33 4.37
C PRO A 353 10.59 0.97 3.09
N THR A 354 9.95 0.16 2.25
CA THR A 354 9.58 0.51 0.87
C THR A 354 8.05 0.60 0.73
N PRO A 355 7.48 1.81 0.52
CA PRO A 355 6.06 1.97 0.20
C PRO A 355 5.76 1.99 -1.31
N THR A 356 6.73 2.32 -2.15
CA THR A 356 6.50 2.59 -3.57
C THR A 356 7.71 2.27 -4.44
N SER A 357 7.45 1.92 -5.69
CA SER A 357 8.42 1.80 -6.76
C SER A 357 7.75 2.17 -8.09
N ALA A 358 8.57 2.51 -9.08
CA ALA A 358 8.11 2.86 -10.42
C ALA A 358 9.07 2.30 -11.47
N TRP A 359 8.53 1.57 -12.44
CA TRP A 359 9.26 1.06 -13.60
C TRP A 359 9.28 2.12 -14.70
N GLY A 360 10.44 2.32 -15.32
CA GLY A 360 10.60 3.26 -16.43
C GLY A 360 11.97 3.11 -17.09
N ASP A 361 12.01 3.19 -18.42
CA ASP A 361 13.26 3.18 -19.19
C ASP A 361 13.81 4.61 -19.26
N TYR A 362 14.62 5.01 -18.27
CA TYR A 362 15.06 6.41 -18.19
C TYR A 362 16.11 6.75 -19.24
N ASN A 363 16.72 5.75 -19.87
CA ASN A 363 17.85 5.91 -20.77
C ASN A 363 17.53 5.54 -22.23
N ASN A 364 16.27 5.16 -22.51
CA ASN A 364 15.74 4.72 -23.79
C ASN A 364 16.54 3.56 -24.42
N ASP A 365 16.99 2.60 -23.62
CA ASP A 365 17.73 1.42 -24.11
C ASP A 365 16.85 0.18 -24.36
N GLY A 366 15.54 0.28 -24.08
CA GLY A 366 14.56 -0.77 -24.27
C GLY A 366 14.45 -1.73 -23.08
N TRP A 367 15.12 -1.46 -21.97
CA TRP A 367 15.03 -2.23 -20.73
C TRP A 367 14.48 -1.36 -19.61
N LEU A 368 13.40 -1.82 -18.97
CA LEU A 368 12.79 -1.08 -17.87
C LEU A 368 13.74 -1.04 -16.67
N ASP A 369 14.06 0.17 -16.21
CA ASP A 369 14.76 0.43 -14.96
C ASP A 369 13.77 0.55 -13.79
N LEU A 370 14.26 0.48 -12.56
CA LEU A 370 13.42 0.47 -11.36
C LEU A 370 13.83 1.57 -10.39
N PHE A 371 12.95 2.55 -10.16
CA PHE A 371 13.05 3.45 -9.02
C PHE A 371 12.35 2.82 -7.80
N ILE A 372 13.00 2.90 -6.63
CA ILE A 372 12.44 2.48 -5.34
C ILE A 372 12.46 3.68 -4.38
N GLY A 373 11.27 4.10 -3.97
CA GLY A 373 11.08 5.12 -2.96
C GLY A 373 11.13 4.51 -1.57
N ASN A 374 11.97 5.04 -0.69
CA ASN A 374 12.19 4.52 0.66
C ASN A 374 11.78 5.54 1.73
N GLU A 375 11.34 5.05 2.88
CA GLU A 375 11.05 5.88 4.05
C GLU A 375 12.31 6.09 4.91
N SER A 376 12.79 7.32 4.93
CA SER A 376 13.95 7.75 5.70
C SER A 376 13.57 8.79 6.75
N THR A 377 14.07 8.63 7.98
CA THR A 377 14.02 9.65 9.04
C THR A 377 15.43 10.15 9.38
N GLU A 378 15.59 10.97 10.41
CA GLU A 378 16.92 11.33 10.93
C GLU A 378 17.62 10.13 11.58
N GLU A 379 16.87 9.30 12.32
CA GLU A 379 17.35 8.16 13.10
C GLU A 379 17.43 6.86 12.29
N ASN A 380 16.74 6.78 11.16
CA ASN A 380 16.70 5.62 10.28
C ASN A 380 16.87 6.05 8.82
N LYS A 381 18.13 6.16 8.38
CA LYS A 381 18.48 6.62 7.03
C LYS A 381 18.30 5.50 6.00
N ASN A 382 17.38 5.72 5.06
CA ASN A 382 17.08 4.79 3.96
C ASN A 382 16.96 5.60 2.66
N PRO A 383 18.06 5.85 1.94
CA PRO A 383 17.99 6.62 0.70
C PRO A 383 17.13 5.91 -0.34
N CYS A 384 16.49 6.67 -1.24
CA CYS A 384 15.87 6.08 -2.42
C CYS A 384 16.91 5.41 -3.32
N GLU A 385 16.46 4.48 -4.15
CA GLU A 385 17.30 3.67 -5.02
C GLU A 385 16.80 3.82 -6.46
N LEU A 386 17.73 3.84 -7.41
CA LEU A 386 17.44 3.84 -8.84
C LEU A 386 18.30 2.75 -9.46
N TYR A 387 17.68 1.67 -9.86
CA TYR A 387 18.32 0.47 -10.36
C TYR A 387 18.30 0.49 -11.88
N HIS A 388 19.48 0.65 -12.48
CA HIS A 388 19.65 0.48 -13.91
C HIS A 388 19.58 -1.01 -14.27
N ASN A 389 18.77 -1.36 -15.26
CA ASN A 389 18.66 -2.71 -15.78
C ASN A 389 19.81 -3.01 -16.75
N ASN A 390 20.62 -4.02 -16.43
CA ASN A 390 21.80 -4.37 -17.22
C ASN A 390 21.46 -5.22 -18.46
N GLY A 391 20.19 -5.37 -18.85
CA GLY A 391 19.77 -6.22 -19.96
C GLY A 391 20.38 -5.87 -21.32
N GLY A 392 20.69 -4.59 -21.54
CA GLY A 392 21.46 -4.15 -22.72
C GLY A 392 22.91 -4.65 -22.75
N LEU A 393 23.42 -5.22 -21.65
CA LEU A 393 24.78 -5.72 -21.52
C LEU A 393 24.83 -7.25 -21.70
N ALA A 394 25.75 -7.70 -22.57
CA ALA A 394 25.89 -9.10 -22.91
C ALA A 394 26.10 -9.99 -21.65
N GLY A 395 25.17 -10.92 -21.43
CA GLY A 395 25.22 -11.87 -20.31
C GLY A 395 24.79 -11.32 -18.95
N GLN A 396 24.12 -10.16 -18.91
CA GLN A 396 23.64 -9.53 -17.66
C GLN A 396 22.12 -9.28 -17.64
N ALA A 397 21.38 -9.88 -18.58
CA ALA A 397 19.93 -9.85 -18.63
C ALA A 397 19.32 -10.25 -17.28
N GLY A 398 18.37 -9.44 -16.81
CA GLY A 398 17.67 -9.62 -15.55
C GLY A 398 18.49 -9.30 -14.29
N THR A 399 19.61 -8.57 -14.42
CA THR A 399 20.37 -8.06 -13.27
C THR A 399 20.34 -6.53 -13.25
N PHE A 400 20.47 -5.96 -12.05
CA PHE A 400 20.36 -4.53 -11.82
C PHE A 400 21.59 -3.95 -11.14
N THR A 401 21.81 -2.65 -11.32
CA THR A 401 22.84 -1.89 -10.62
C THR A 401 22.25 -0.59 -10.07
N ASN A 402 22.37 -0.37 -8.75
CA ASN A 402 21.91 0.87 -8.14
C ASN A 402 22.82 2.04 -8.55
N VAL A 403 22.26 2.97 -9.31
CA VAL A 403 22.91 4.17 -9.87
C VAL A 403 22.38 5.48 -9.26
N ALA A 404 21.47 5.43 -8.28
CA ALA A 404 20.87 6.62 -7.63
C ALA A 404 21.89 7.70 -7.28
N ALA A 405 22.94 7.34 -6.54
CA ALA A 405 23.98 8.28 -6.12
C ALA A 405 24.80 8.85 -7.28
N LYS A 406 25.02 8.05 -8.33
CA LYS A 406 25.74 8.49 -9.54
C LYS A 406 24.91 9.49 -10.34
N LEU A 407 23.60 9.28 -10.42
CA LEU A 407 22.69 10.09 -11.24
C LEU A 407 22.09 11.30 -10.50
N GLY A 408 22.35 11.44 -9.20
CA GLY A 408 21.82 12.55 -8.38
C GLY A 408 20.40 12.32 -7.85
N VAL A 409 19.86 11.11 -8.00
CA VAL A 409 18.50 10.73 -7.57
C VAL A 409 18.56 10.10 -6.17
N THR A 410 18.89 10.92 -5.17
CA THR A 410 19.10 10.45 -3.79
C THR A 410 18.14 11.08 -2.78
N THR A 411 16.92 11.44 -3.22
CA THR A 411 15.88 11.95 -2.32
C THR A 411 15.77 11.08 -1.07
N GLY A 412 15.78 11.74 0.09
CA GLY A 412 15.48 11.13 1.38
C GLY A 412 14.07 11.50 1.84
N GLY A 413 13.84 11.44 3.14
CA GLY A 413 12.54 11.74 3.72
C GLY A 413 11.56 10.59 3.62
N PHE A 414 10.28 10.86 3.90
CA PHE A 414 9.25 9.85 3.99
C PHE A 414 8.49 9.74 2.66
N VAL A 415 9.14 9.15 1.65
CA VAL A 415 8.59 9.00 0.29
C VAL A 415 7.32 8.16 0.31
N LYS A 416 6.31 8.54 -0.49
CA LYS A 416 5.02 7.83 -0.55
C LYS A 416 4.61 7.36 -1.94
N SER A 417 5.06 8.05 -2.98
CA SER A 417 4.78 7.68 -4.36
C SER A 417 5.86 8.23 -5.29
N ALA A 418 5.99 7.60 -6.45
CA ALA A 418 6.84 8.05 -7.53
C ALA A 418 6.17 7.75 -8.87
N ALA A 419 6.32 8.65 -9.83
CA ALA A 419 5.78 8.50 -11.18
C ALA A 419 6.82 8.96 -12.20
N TRP A 420 6.97 8.17 -13.26
CA TRP A 420 7.73 8.54 -14.45
C TRP A 420 6.81 9.25 -15.45
N GLY A 421 7.31 10.29 -16.12
CA GLY A 421 6.60 10.98 -17.19
C GLY A 421 7.51 11.97 -17.92
N ASP A 422 7.36 12.07 -19.23
CA ASP A 422 8.02 13.08 -20.06
C ASP A 422 7.19 14.37 -20.02
N TYR A 423 7.38 15.19 -18.97
CA TYR A 423 6.52 16.36 -18.76
C TYR A 423 6.88 17.54 -19.66
N ASN A 424 8.10 17.54 -20.22
CA ASN A 424 8.59 18.61 -21.08
C ASN A 424 8.60 18.24 -22.58
N ASN A 425 8.11 17.05 -22.93
CA ASN A 425 8.04 16.50 -24.28
C ASN A 425 9.42 16.44 -24.99
N ASP A 426 10.48 16.14 -24.25
CA ASP A 426 11.84 16.02 -24.80
C ASP A 426 12.23 14.58 -25.18
N GLY A 427 11.33 13.62 -24.94
CA GLY A 427 11.50 12.19 -25.23
C GLY A 427 12.27 11.44 -24.16
N LEU A 428 12.55 12.04 -23.00
CA LEU A 428 13.19 11.40 -21.86
C LEU A 428 12.21 11.35 -20.67
N LEU A 429 12.20 10.25 -19.94
CA LEU A 429 11.37 10.14 -18.74
C LEU A 429 11.96 10.96 -17.59
N ASP A 430 11.13 11.81 -17.00
CA ASP A 430 11.38 12.54 -15.75
C ASP A 430 10.70 11.85 -14.57
N LEU A 431 11.16 12.13 -13.34
CA LEU A 431 10.69 11.47 -12.14
C LEU A 431 10.10 12.47 -11.14
N TYR A 432 8.81 12.34 -10.85
CA TYR A 432 8.18 13.05 -9.73
C TYR A 432 8.07 12.14 -8.51
N VAL A 433 8.50 12.62 -7.35
CA VAL A 433 8.53 11.87 -6.09
C VAL A 433 7.77 12.65 -5.02
N SER A 434 6.73 12.04 -4.47
CA SER A 434 5.96 12.63 -3.38
C SER A 434 6.54 12.28 -2.01
N ARG A 435 6.47 13.22 -1.06
CA ARG A 435 6.96 13.03 0.31
C ARG A 435 5.94 13.48 1.34
N LEU A 436 5.86 12.72 2.44
CA LEU A 436 5.07 13.10 3.59
C LEU A 436 5.92 13.94 4.56
N ARG A 437 5.39 15.12 4.93
CA ARG A 437 5.98 16.16 5.81
C ARG A 437 7.16 16.94 5.22
N GLU A 438 7.39 16.83 3.92
CA GLU A 438 8.46 17.52 3.20
C GLU A 438 7.97 17.98 1.83
N MET A 439 8.73 18.86 1.17
CA MET A 439 8.43 19.25 -0.22
C MET A 439 8.43 18.03 -1.13
N ASN A 440 7.67 18.00 -2.22
CA ASN A 440 7.86 16.97 -3.25
C ASN A 440 9.16 17.23 -4.04
N VAL A 441 9.55 16.31 -4.93
CA VAL A 441 10.72 16.47 -5.80
C VAL A 441 10.37 16.15 -7.25
N LEU A 442 10.68 17.06 -8.17
CA LEU A 442 10.66 16.80 -9.61
C LEU A 442 12.11 16.74 -10.13
N TYR A 443 12.52 15.55 -10.58
CA TYR A 443 13.79 15.31 -11.23
C TYR A 443 13.62 15.34 -12.74
N ARG A 444 14.18 16.36 -13.40
CA ARG A 444 14.28 16.37 -14.86
C ARG A 444 15.48 15.57 -15.32
N ASN A 445 15.30 14.72 -16.31
CA ASN A 445 16.36 13.99 -16.98
C ASN A 445 17.12 14.93 -17.93
N GLU A 446 18.40 15.17 -17.68
CA GLU A 446 19.21 16.09 -18.51
C GLU A 446 19.85 15.36 -19.71
N GLY A 447 19.49 14.09 -19.93
CA GLY A 447 20.08 13.27 -20.96
C GLY A 447 21.55 12.95 -20.71
N ARG A 448 22.27 12.61 -21.79
CA ARG A 448 23.71 12.35 -21.74
C ARG A 448 24.51 13.62 -21.89
N ASN A 449 25.47 13.83 -20.99
CA ASN A 449 26.48 14.87 -21.14
C ASN A 449 27.49 14.52 -22.26
N ALA A 450 28.45 15.41 -22.52
CA ALA A 450 29.48 15.21 -23.55
C ALA A 450 30.40 13.98 -23.31
N ALA A 451 30.47 13.48 -22.09
CA ALA A 451 31.18 12.25 -21.74
C ALA A 451 30.30 10.99 -21.88
N GLY A 452 29.04 11.14 -22.29
CA GLY A 452 28.08 10.06 -22.46
C GLY A 452 27.41 9.60 -21.16
N GLU A 453 27.51 10.38 -20.09
CA GLU A 453 26.96 10.04 -18.77
C GLU A 453 25.59 10.69 -18.58
N TRP A 454 24.64 9.92 -18.06
CA TRP A 454 23.31 10.40 -17.67
C TRP A 454 23.36 11.22 -16.38
N SER A 455 22.43 12.17 -16.23
CA SER A 455 22.24 12.92 -15.00
C SER A 455 20.81 13.43 -14.86
N PHE A 456 20.34 13.56 -13.62
CA PHE A 456 19.09 14.24 -13.29
C PHE A 456 19.34 15.57 -12.57
N LYS A 457 18.43 16.52 -12.76
CA LYS A 457 18.42 17.81 -12.06
C LYS A 457 17.12 17.92 -11.26
N ASP A 458 17.23 18.27 -9.98
CA ASP A 458 16.08 18.73 -9.20
C ASP A 458 15.63 20.10 -9.71
N VAL A 459 14.44 20.15 -10.31
CA VAL A 459 13.81 21.35 -10.87
C VAL A 459 12.57 21.76 -10.08
N THR A 460 12.34 21.20 -8.90
CA THR A 460 11.09 21.37 -8.12
C THR A 460 10.71 22.84 -7.93
N ALA A 461 11.67 23.65 -7.51
CA ALA A 461 11.46 25.08 -7.26
C ALA A 461 11.27 25.88 -8.56
N GLU A 462 11.95 25.48 -9.65
CA GLU A 462 11.82 26.10 -10.96
C GLU A 462 10.43 25.79 -11.56
N ALA A 463 9.96 24.55 -11.40
CA ALA A 463 8.70 24.06 -11.92
C ALA A 463 7.47 24.46 -11.08
N GLY A 464 7.65 24.78 -9.79
CA GLY A 464 6.56 25.23 -8.92
C GLY A 464 5.71 24.10 -8.32
N VAL A 465 6.28 22.90 -8.15
CA VAL A 465 5.54 21.67 -7.81
C VAL A 465 5.94 21.07 -6.45
N ALA A 466 6.34 21.92 -5.50
CA ALA A 466 6.86 21.47 -4.20
C ALA A 466 5.77 21.02 -3.21
N GLU A 467 4.49 21.38 -3.44
CA GLU A 467 3.36 21.09 -2.55
C GLU A 467 2.49 19.92 -3.06
N PRO A 468 1.63 19.32 -2.23
CA PRO A 468 1.45 19.56 -0.80
C PRO A 468 2.64 19.06 0.03
N LEU A 469 2.71 19.44 1.31
CA LEU A 469 3.79 18.98 2.19
C LEU A 469 3.45 17.67 2.88
N GLN A 470 2.18 17.36 3.12
CA GLN A 470 1.74 16.03 3.55
C GLN A 470 1.30 15.21 2.33
N SER A 471 2.21 14.87 1.42
CA SER A 471 1.82 14.19 0.17
C SER A 471 1.70 12.67 0.30
N PHE A 472 0.90 12.07 -0.58
CA PHE A 472 0.78 10.62 -0.72
C PHE A 472 0.81 10.16 -2.18
N PRO A 473 -0.19 9.49 -2.80
CA PRO A 473 -0.02 9.05 -4.18
C PRO A 473 0.08 10.26 -5.13
N CYS A 474 0.89 10.11 -6.18
CA CYS A 474 1.05 11.08 -7.25
C CYS A 474 1.12 10.40 -8.62
N TRP A 475 0.70 11.09 -9.67
CA TRP A 475 0.79 10.60 -11.05
C TRP A 475 1.01 11.74 -12.03
N PHE A 476 1.61 11.37 -13.17
CA PHE A 476 1.53 12.15 -14.40
C PHE A 476 0.33 11.68 -15.22
N PHE A 477 -0.41 12.62 -15.81
CA PHE A 477 -1.55 12.36 -16.69
C PHE A 477 -1.93 13.63 -17.45
N ASP A 478 -2.47 13.50 -18.66
CA ASP A 478 -2.97 14.65 -19.45
C ASP A 478 -4.48 14.77 -19.19
N PHE A 479 -4.88 15.60 -18.20
CA PHE A 479 -6.28 15.61 -17.76
C PHE A 479 -7.17 16.45 -18.69
N ASP A 480 -6.59 17.38 -19.44
CA ASP A 480 -7.33 18.25 -20.36
C ASP A 480 -7.08 17.97 -21.84
N ASN A 481 -6.42 16.85 -22.14
CA ASN A 481 -6.14 16.31 -23.47
C ASN A 481 -5.39 17.33 -24.35
N ASP A 482 -4.47 18.08 -23.74
CA ASP A 482 -3.75 19.17 -24.39
C ASP A 482 -2.39 18.75 -24.98
N GLY A 483 -2.01 17.49 -24.76
CA GLY A 483 -0.77 16.86 -25.20
C GLY A 483 0.42 17.04 -24.25
N TRP A 484 0.20 17.57 -23.04
CA TRP A 484 1.23 17.76 -22.02
C TRP A 484 0.82 17.07 -20.73
N LEU A 485 1.75 16.34 -20.12
CA LEU A 485 1.47 15.68 -18.85
C LEU A 485 1.37 16.72 -17.72
N ASP A 486 0.25 16.68 -17.02
CA ASP A 486 -0.02 17.38 -15.76
C ASP A 486 0.37 16.51 -14.56
N ILE A 487 0.37 17.10 -13.37
CA ILE A 487 0.69 16.37 -12.13
C ILE A 487 -0.48 16.45 -11.16
N PHE A 488 -0.96 15.29 -10.72
CA PHE A 488 -1.79 15.18 -9.53
C PHE A 488 -0.96 14.64 -8.37
N VAL A 489 -1.13 15.21 -7.19
CA VAL A 489 -0.57 14.68 -5.94
C VAL A 489 -1.58 14.89 -4.82
N SER A 490 -1.96 13.80 -4.14
CA SER A 490 -2.92 13.92 -3.05
C SER A 490 -2.28 14.39 -1.75
N GLY A 491 -3.08 15.06 -0.92
CA GLY A 491 -2.78 15.35 0.48
C GLY A 491 -3.18 14.20 1.42
N TYR A 492 -2.40 14.01 2.48
CA TYR A 492 -2.55 12.98 3.51
C TYR A 492 -2.31 13.56 4.90
N TYR A 493 -3.26 14.40 5.34
CA TYR A 493 -3.41 14.84 6.73
C TYR A 493 -4.81 15.43 6.92
N ALA A 494 -5.47 15.10 8.02
CA ALA A 494 -6.69 15.77 8.45
C ALA A 494 -6.84 15.66 9.97
N ALA A 495 -7.13 16.77 10.64
CA ALA A 495 -7.58 16.75 12.03
C ALA A 495 -8.95 16.05 12.17
N PHE A 496 -9.26 15.57 13.37
CA PHE A 496 -10.56 14.96 13.64
C PHE A 496 -11.70 15.94 13.32
N GLY A 497 -12.69 15.45 12.58
CA GLY A 497 -13.83 16.26 12.14
C GLY A 497 -13.58 17.04 10.84
N SER A 498 -12.36 17.11 10.31
CA SER A 498 -12.07 17.80 9.06
C SER A 498 -12.77 17.19 7.84
N VAL A 499 -13.02 15.87 7.84
CA VAL A 499 -13.86 15.23 6.82
C VAL A 499 -15.28 15.80 6.86
N ALA A 500 -15.89 15.85 8.04
CA ALA A 500 -17.23 16.40 8.20
C ALA A 500 -17.29 17.90 7.87
N ALA A 501 -16.28 18.67 8.28
CA ALA A 501 -16.15 20.07 7.93
C ALA A 501 -16.11 20.26 6.40
N ASP A 502 -15.36 19.43 5.67
CA ASP A 502 -15.30 19.46 4.21
C ASP A 502 -16.67 19.24 3.56
N TYR A 503 -17.41 18.21 4.00
CA TYR A 503 -18.77 17.94 3.53
C TYR A 503 -19.75 19.08 3.86
N LEU A 504 -19.55 19.75 5.00
CA LEU A 504 -20.37 20.90 5.42
C LEU A 504 -19.97 22.22 4.75
N GLY A 505 -18.89 22.24 3.95
CA GLY A 505 -18.33 23.47 3.39
C GLY A 505 -17.73 24.41 4.45
N GLU A 506 -17.36 23.88 5.61
CA GLU A 506 -16.73 24.59 6.72
C GLU A 506 -15.19 24.54 6.58
N PRO A 507 -14.45 25.49 7.18
CA PRO A 507 -12.99 25.42 7.24
C PRO A 507 -12.54 24.11 7.90
N ALA A 508 -11.63 23.39 7.24
CA ALA A 508 -11.07 22.14 7.75
C ALA A 508 -9.56 22.24 7.89
N ASP A 509 -9.03 21.78 9.01
CA ASP A 509 -7.60 21.62 9.24
C ASP A 509 -7.15 20.30 8.61
N ALA A 510 -6.74 20.37 7.35
CA ALA A 510 -6.37 19.23 6.53
C ALA A 510 -5.47 19.65 5.38
N GLU A 511 -4.57 18.77 4.97
CA GLU A 511 -3.81 18.94 3.74
C GLU A 511 -4.72 18.66 2.55
N ARG A 512 -4.60 19.51 1.52
CA ARG A 512 -5.38 19.41 0.29
C ARG A 512 -4.51 18.83 -0.82
N PRO A 513 -5.09 18.09 -1.79
CA PRO A 513 -4.33 17.69 -2.98
C PRO A 513 -3.81 18.91 -3.74
N ARG A 514 -2.93 18.66 -4.71
CA ARG A 514 -2.59 19.61 -5.76
C ARG A 514 -2.84 18.96 -7.11
N LEU A 515 -3.49 19.71 -7.99
CA LEU A 515 -3.53 19.45 -9.43
C LEU A 515 -2.78 20.58 -10.13
N TYR A 516 -1.67 20.24 -10.74
CA TYR A 516 -0.77 21.15 -11.41
C TYR A 516 -0.94 21.00 -12.92
N ARG A 517 -1.46 22.05 -13.58
CA ARG A 517 -1.52 22.12 -15.03
C ARG A 517 -0.16 22.51 -15.59
N ASN A 518 0.31 21.81 -16.60
CA ASN A 518 1.56 22.09 -17.29
C ASN A 518 1.45 23.37 -18.14
N ASN A 519 2.36 24.33 -17.93
CA ASN A 519 2.39 25.59 -18.70
C ASN A 519 3.14 25.47 -20.02
N ARG A 520 3.70 24.29 -20.34
CA ARG A 520 4.45 23.96 -21.57
C ARG A 520 5.78 24.70 -21.72
N ASP A 521 6.31 25.22 -20.62
CA ASP A 521 7.57 25.95 -20.55
C ASP A 521 8.51 25.42 -19.44
N GLY A 522 8.18 24.24 -18.91
CA GLY A 522 8.88 23.61 -17.78
C GLY A 522 8.33 24.02 -16.41
N THR A 523 7.27 24.84 -16.36
CA THR A 523 6.59 25.25 -15.12
C THR A 523 5.15 24.77 -15.08
N PHE A 524 4.54 24.83 -13.89
CA PHE A 524 3.16 24.43 -13.67
C PHE A 524 2.34 25.51 -12.97
N SER A 525 1.03 25.48 -13.20
CA SER A 525 0.03 26.27 -12.48
C SER A 525 -0.80 25.37 -11.58
N ASP A 526 -0.92 25.70 -10.29
CA ASP A 526 -1.87 25.03 -9.40
C ASP A 526 -3.31 25.43 -9.79
N VAL A 527 -4.08 24.45 -10.27
CA VAL A 527 -5.48 24.59 -10.71
C VAL A 527 -6.44 23.82 -9.79
N THR A 528 -6.01 23.43 -8.59
CA THR A 528 -6.76 22.55 -7.68
C THR A 528 -8.18 23.06 -7.38
N LYS A 529 -8.35 24.37 -7.20
CA LYS A 529 -9.65 24.97 -6.88
C LYS A 529 -10.51 25.13 -8.12
N GLU A 530 -9.90 25.57 -9.22
CA GLU A 530 -10.52 25.75 -10.53
C GLU A 530 -11.08 24.42 -11.05
N ALA A 531 -10.31 23.34 -10.87
CA ALA A 531 -10.68 21.98 -11.22
C ALA A 531 -11.59 21.29 -10.19
N ARG A 532 -11.96 21.99 -9.10
CA ARG A 532 -12.89 21.52 -8.05
C ARG A 532 -12.44 20.30 -7.24
N VAL A 533 -11.13 20.03 -7.21
CA VAL A 533 -10.54 18.93 -6.44
C VAL A 533 -9.97 19.37 -5.09
N PHE A 534 -10.20 20.62 -4.67
CA PHE A 534 -9.80 21.14 -3.35
C PHE A 534 -10.63 20.54 -2.20
N LYS A 535 -10.44 19.25 -1.94
CA LYS A 535 -11.24 18.40 -1.04
C LYS A 535 -10.37 17.77 0.04
N VAL A 536 -10.96 17.36 1.17
CA VAL A 536 -10.27 16.50 2.14
C VAL A 536 -10.37 15.08 1.63
N LEU A 537 -9.23 14.52 1.18
CA LEU A 537 -9.21 13.20 0.55
C LEU A 537 -8.58 12.12 1.43
N LEU A 538 -7.44 12.39 2.11
CA LEU A 538 -6.69 11.35 2.84
C LEU A 538 -6.43 10.10 1.98
N THR A 539 -6.06 10.32 0.72
CA THR A 539 -5.88 9.22 -0.23
C THR A 539 -4.62 8.42 0.10
N MET A 540 -4.75 7.10 0.22
CA MET A 540 -3.62 6.16 0.37
C MET A 540 -3.34 5.34 -0.89
N GLY A 541 -4.33 5.21 -1.77
CA GLY A 541 -4.18 4.60 -3.07
C GLY A 541 -5.20 5.21 -4.03
N CYS A 542 -4.82 5.40 -5.28
CA CYS A 542 -5.70 5.99 -6.28
C CYS A 542 -5.20 5.65 -7.67
N ASN A 543 -6.12 5.73 -8.63
CA ASN A 543 -5.82 5.53 -10.03
C ASN A 543 -6.81 6.34 -10.89
N PHE A 544 -6.48 6.50 -12.16
CA PHE A 544 -7.28 7.22 -13.15
C PHE A 544 -7.67 6.33 -14.31
N GLY A 545 -8.72 6.71 -15.02
CA GLY A 545 -9.29 5.96 -16.15
C GLY A 545 -10.57 6.63 -16.62
N ASP A 546 -11.04 6.29 -17.82
CA ASP A 546 -12.27 6.85 -18.38
C ASP A 546 -13.48 6.02 -17.92
N LEU A 547 -14.23 6.51 -16.92
CA LEU A 547 -15.31 5.78 -16.25
C LEU A 547 -16.56 5.67 -17.11
N ASP A 548 -16.81 6.65 -17.99
CA ASP A 548 -18.02 6.70 -18.81
C ASP A 548 -17.77 6.70 -20.32
N ASN A 549 -16.52 6.48 -20.73
CA ASN A 549 -16.04 6.42 -22.11
C ASN A 549 -16.26 7.73 -22.88
N ASP A 550 -16.13 8.88 -22.22
CA ASP A 550 -16.26 10.20 -22.85
C ASP A 550 -14.95 10.74 -23.45
N GLY A 551 -13.84 10.02 -23.26
CA GLY A 551 -12.51 10.34 -23.76
C GLY A 551 -11.68 11.21 -22.82
N PHE A 552 -12.18 11.54 -21.63
CA PHE A 552 -11.44 12.27 -20.60
C PHE A 552 -11.13 11.36 -19.41
N LEU A 553 -9.90 11.44 -18.91
CA LEU A 553 -9.49 10.63 -17.77
C LEU A 553 -10.14 11.15 -16.48
N ASP A 554 -10.94 10.30 -15.84
CA ASP A 554 -11.50 10.45 -14.51
C ASP A 554 -10.56 9.87 -13.46
N PHE A 555 -10.89 10.00 -12.16
CA PHE A 555 -10.13 9.28 -11.15
C PHE A 555 -10.92 8.81 -9.93
N TYR A 556 -10.38 7.77 -9.30
CA TYR A 556 -10.87 7.20 -8.05
C TYR A 556 -9.81 7.33 -6.96
N ALA A 557 -10.20 7.88 -5.81
CA ALA A 557 -9.37 8.06 -4.63
C ALA A 557 -9.81 7.09 -3.53
N GLY A 558 -8.97 6.09 -3.25
CA GLY A 558 -9.06 5.25 -2.06
C GLY A 558 -8.60 6.04 -0.84
N THR A 559 -9.57 6.43 -0.02
CA THR A 559 -9.41 7.34 1.12
C THR A 559 -9.35 6.56 2.43
N GLY A 560 -8.62 7.09 3.41
CA GLY A 560 -8.70 6.57 4.77
C GLY A 560 -7.46 6.88 5.59
N ASP A 561 -7.49 6.42 6.83
CA ASP A 561 -6.35 6.45 7.73
C ASP A 561 -6.40 5.19 8.62
N PRO A 562 -5.25 4.66 9.10
CA PRO A 562 -5.24 3.49 9.99
C PRO A 562 -6.03 3.66 11.29
N ASP A 563 -6.35 4.90 11.68
CA ASP A 563 -7.20 5.16 12.84
C ASP A 563 -8.64 4.66 12.59
N LEU A 564 -9.13 3.82 13.51
CA LEU A 564 -10.49 3.28 13.49
C LEU A 564 -11.58 4.37 13.60
N ARG A 565 -11.28 5.64 13.83
CA ARG A 565 -12.27 6.73 13.76
C ARG A 565 -12.46 7.28 12.35
N SER A 566 -11.55 6.99 11.43
CA SER A 566 -11.52 7.54 10.07
C SER A 566 -12.49 6.85 9.11
N LEU A 567 -13.78 6.83 9.49
CA LEU A 567 -14.86 6.36 8.62
C LEU A 567 -15.20 7.44 7.60
N MET A 568 -14.88 7.25 6.32
CA MET A 568 -15.21 8.17 5.24
C MET A 568 -15.41 7.41 3.93
N PRO A 569 -16.18 7.96 2.98
CA PRO A 569 -16.31 7.33 1.67
C PRO A 569 -15.01 7.52 0.88
N ASN A 570 -14.63 6.48 0.13
CA ASN A 570 -13.76 6.67 -1.02
C ASN A 570 -14.41 7.67 -1.99
N ARG A 571 -13.62 8.43 -2.73
CA ARG A 571 -14.15 9.51 -3.57
C ARG A 571 -13.86 9.26 -5.04
N MET A 572 -14.85 9.53 -5.88
CA MET A 572 -14.75 9.34 -7.33
C MET A 572 -15.02 10.68 -8.04
N PHE A 573 -14.24 10.97 -9.07
CA PHE A 573 -14.21 12.27 -9.74
C PHE A 573 -14.28 12.10 -11.25
N ARG A 574 -15.40 12.51 -11.84
CA ARG A 574 -15.61 12.53 -13.29
C ARG A 574 -15.08 13.82 -13.90
N ASN A 575 -14.20 13.74 -14.87
CA ASN A 575 -13.66 14.84 -15.63
C ASN A 575 -14.70 15.40 -16.59
N PHE A 576 -14.99 16.70 -16.48
CA PHE A 576 -15.92 17.38 -17.36
C PHE A 576 -15.16 18.09 -18.48
N GLU A 577 -14.88 17.34 -19.55
CA GLU A 577 -14.26 17.84 -20.79
C GLU A 577 -12.93 18.59 -20.58
N GLY A 578 -12.09 18.14 -19.64
CA GLY A 578 -10.80 18.78 -19.33
C GLY A 578 -10.90 20.10 -18.57
N LYS A 579 -12.11 20.50 -18.13
CA LYS A 579 -12.32 21.81 -17.49
C LYS A 579 -12.22 21.73 -15.97
N TYR A 580 -12.92 20.78 -15.38
CA TYR A 580 -12.98 20.54 -13.93
C TYR A 580 -13.53 19.14 -13.65
N PHE A 581 -13.43 18.68 -12.41
CA PHE A 581 -13.97 17.41 -11.97
C PHE A 581 -15.33 17.58 -11.25
N GLN A 582 -16.24 16.65 -11.51
CA GLN A 582 -17.52 16.45 -10.84
C GLN A 582 -17.34 15.36 -9.80
N GLU A 583 -17.73 15.58 -8.55
CA GLU A 583 -17.69 14.53 -7.53
C GLU A 583 -18.88 13.57 -7.74
N VAL A 584 -18.58 12.31 -8.04
CA VAL A 584 -19.55 11.27 -8.45
C VAL A 584 -19.55 10.06 -7.51
N THR A 585 -19.08 10.28 -6.28
CA THR A 585 -19.03 9.32 -5.17
C THR A 585 -20.39 8.71 -4.84
#